data_AF-A0A7W8XN73-F1
#
_entry.id   AF-A0A7W8XN73-F1
#
_cell.length_a   1.000
_cell.length_b   1.000
_cell.length_c   1.000
_cell.angle_alpha   90.00
_cell.angle_beta   90.00
_cell.angle_gamma   90.00
#
_symmetry.space_group_name_H-M   'P 1'
#
loop_
_entity.id
_entity.type
_entity.pdbx_description
1 polymer ?
#
loop_
_entity_poly.entity_id
_entity_poly.type
_entity_poly.pdbx_seq_one_letter_code
_entity_poly.pdbx_strand_id
1 'polypeptide(L)' 'MAAVVTEHSETSVGMTPVHDSSATAMRHKEESVFRLKAEGKSMDCIAQEAGVSRSTVTRIFRYVERASAG' A
#
# COMPACT_ATOMS: atom_id res chain seq x y z
N MET A 1 31.69 -19.19 -9.93
CA MET A 1 32.20 -19.06 -8.55
C MET A 1 32.03 -17.61 -8.10
N ALA A 2 31.70 -17.40 -6.82
CA ALA A 2 31.18 -16.20 -6.14
C ALA A 2 29.63 -16.13 -6.13
N ALA A 3 28.92 -15.91 -5.02
CA ALA A 3 29.33 -15.80 -3.62
C ALA A 3 28.17 -16.18 -2.68
N VAL A 4 28.57 -16.68 -1.53
CA VAL A 4 27.86 -16.92 -0.27
C VAL A 4 26.83 -15.85 0.12
N VAL A 5 25.73 -16.24 0.77
CA VAL A 5 25.48 -15.99 2.20
C VAL A 5 24.25 -16.80 2.64
N THR A 6 24.52 -17.58 3.66
CA THR A 6 23.69 -18.52 4.39
C THR A 6 22.92 -17.79 5.49
N GLU A 7 21.64 -18.16 5.62
CA GLU A 7 20.75 -18.06 6.79
C GLU A 7 20.27 -16.67 7.21
N HIS A 8 18.96 -16.51 7.38
CA HIS A 8 18.39 -16.07 8.64
C HIS A 8 16.96 -16.59 8.79
N SER A 9 16.82 -17.47 9.79
CA SER A 9 15.67 -17.59 10.69
C SER A 9 14.40 -18.22 10.16
N GLU A 10 14.40 -19.55 10.24
CA GLU A 10 13.26 -20.35 10.65
C GLU A 10 12.61 -19.75 11.91
N THR A 11 11.39 -19.24 11.78
CA THR A 11 10.45 -19.14 12.91
C THR A 11 9.05 -19.48 12.46
N SER A 12 8.58 -20.59 13.05
CA SER A 12 7.20 -20.87 13.45
C SER A 12 6.16 -21.11 12.35
N VAL A 13 5.82 -22.38 12.23
CA VAL A 13 4.48 -22.88 11.90
C VAL A 13 3.40 -21.98 12.51
N GLY A 14 2.54 -21.41 11.67
CA GLY A 14 1.46 -20.54 12.11
C GLY A 14 0.57 -20.15 10.94
N MET A 15 -0.37 -21.04 10.62
CA MET A 15 -1.65 -20.79 9.97
C MET A 15 -1.66 -19.63 8.95
N THR A 16 -1.57 -19.96 7.66
CA THR A 16 -1.82 -18.99 6.59
C THR A 16 -3.25 -18.44 6.71
N PRO A 17 -3.45 -17.12 6.92
CA PRO A 17 -4.76 -16.52 6.71
C PRO A 17 -4.91 -16.37 5.19
N VAL A 18 -5.44 -17.42 4.57
CA VAL A 18 -6.14 -17.24 3.29
C VAL A 18 -7.21 -16.18 3.55
N HIS A 19 -7.20 -15.09 2.78
CA HIS A 19 -8.05 -13.87 2.87
C HIS A 19 -7.43 -12.56 3.41
N ASP A 20 -6.10 -12.44 3.58
CA ASP A 20 -5.50 -11.14 3.98
C ASP A 20 -4.81 -10.35 2.85
N SER A 21 -4.53 -10.95 1.69
CA SER A 21 -3.77 -10.28 0.61
C SER A 21 -4.45 -9.06 0.00
N SER A 22 -5.79 -8.99 -0.02
CA SER A 22 -6.50 -7.84 -0.60
C SER A 22 -6.54 -6.64 0.35
N ALA A 23 -6.73 -6.89 1.65
CA ALA A 23 -6.83 -5.82 2.65
C ALA A 23 -5.45 -5.18 2.88
N THR A 24 -4.40 -5.98 3.01
CA THR A 24 -3.01 -5.50 3.08
C THR A 24 -2.60 -4.77 1.80
N ALA A 25 -2.89 -5.32 0.61
CA ALA A 25 -2.59 -4.64 -0.64
C ALA A 25 -3.31 -3.28 -0.76
N MET A 26 -4.55 -3.18 -0.26
CA MET A 26 -5.27 -1.91 -0.22
C MET A 26 -4.64 -0.91 0.75
N ARG A 27 -4.24 -1.34 1.96
CA ARG A 27 -3.55 -0.47 2.92
C ARG A 27 -2.22 0.06 2.38
N HIS A 28 -1.44 -0.78 1.69
CA HIS A 28 -0.19 -0.34 1.03
C HIS A 28 -0.43 0.64 -0.12
N LYS A 29 -1.53 0.47 -0.88
CA LYS A 29 -1.93 1.42 -1.93
C LYS A 29 -2.36 2.77 -1.32
N GLU A 30 -3.15 2.75 -0.25
CA GLU A 30 -3.56 3.96 0.47
C GLU A 30 -2.35 4.71 1.02
N GLU A 31 -1.43 4.02 1.70
CA GLU A 31 -0.19 4.59 2.22
C GLU A 31 0.63 5.26 1.09
N SER A 32 0.78 4.58 -0.05
CA SER A 32 1.48 5.14 -1.20
C SER A 32 0.78 6.38 -1.76
N VAL A 33 -0.56 6.36 -1.86
CA VAL A 33 -1.35 7.52 -2.31
C VAL A 33 -1.16 8.73 -1.39
N PHE A 34 -1.15 8.53 -0.07
CA PHE A 34 -0.94 9.61 0.89
C PHE A 34 0.49 10.15 0.88
N ARG A 35 1.49 9.27 0.80
CA ARG A 35 2.90 9.67 0.69
C ARG A 35 3.13 10.54 -0.55
N LEU A 36 2.67 10.08 -1.71
CA LEU A 36 2.81 10.81 -2.97
C LEU A 36 2.04 12.14 -2.95
N LYS A 37 0.90 12.20 -2.24
CA LYS A 37 0.16 13.46 -2.03
C LYS A 37 0.92 14.45 -1.16
N ALA A 38 1.58 13.96 -0.09
CA ALA A 38 2.42 14.78 0.79
C ALA A 38 3.66 15.33 0.05
N GLU A 39 4.18 14.60 -0.94
CA GLU A 39 5.21 15.08 -1.87
C GLU A 39 4.70 16.16 -2.84
N GLY A 40 3.40 16.47 -2.84
CA GLY A 40 2.80 17.49 -3.71
C GLY A 40 2.50 17.00 -5.13
N LYS A 41 2.55 15.69 -5.39
CA LYS A 41 2.27 15.13 -6.72
C LYS A 41 0.81 15.33 -7.14
N SER A 42 0.60 15.44 -8.45
CA SER A 42 -0.74 15.52 -9.04
C SER A 42 -1.48 14.19 -8.90
N MET A 43 -2.82 14.22 -8.92
CA MET A 43 -3.63 13.00 -8.81
C MET A 43 -3.35 12.00 -9.93
N ASP A 44 -3.00 12.48 -11.13
CA ASP A 44 -2.66 11.65 -12.27
C ASP A 44 -1.33 10.92 -12.07
N CYS A 45 -0.31 11.63 -11.58
CA CYS A 45 0.98 11.03 -11.22
C CYS A 45 0.80 10.01 -10.09
N ILE A 46 0.01 10.34 -9.07
CA ILE A 46 -0.29 9.43 -7.96
C ILE A 46 -0.96 8.14 -8.47
N ALA A 47 -1.94 8.26 -9.35
CA ALA A 47 -2.63 7.11 -9.93
C ALA A 47 -1.67 6.19 -10.70
N GLN A 48 -0.80 6.78 -11.51
CA GLN A 48 0.21 6.05 -12.29
C GLN A 48 1.24 5.37 -11.39
N GLU A 49 1.79 6.08 -10.40
CA GLU A 49 2.84 5.57 -9.50
C GLU A 49 2.31 4.52 -8.51
N ALA A 50 1.10 4.70 -7.97
CA ALA A 50 0.49 3.73 -7.06
C ALA A 50 -0.19 2.54 -7.77
N GLY A 51 -0.20 2.52 -9.11
CA GLY A 51 -0.82 1.47 -9.90
C GLY A 51 -2.32 1.32 -9.63
N VAL A 52 -3.04 2.44 -9.61
CA VAL A 52 -4.49 2.52 -9.37
C VAL A 52 -5.16 3.51 -10.31
N SER A 53 -6.48 3.43 -10.46
CA SER A 53 -7.23 4.42 -11.23
C SER A 53 -7.41 5.73 -10.47
N ARG A 54 -7.56 6.84 -11.21
CA ARG A 54 -7.88 8.17 -10.64
C ARG A 54 -9.12 8.16 -9.75
N SER A 55 -10.11 7.34 -10.10
CA SER A 55 -11.33 7.15 -9.30
C SER A 55 -11.05 6.51 -7.94
N THR A 56 -10.10 5.56 -7.87
CA THR A 56 -9.65 4.95 -6.62
C THR A 56 -8.94 5.97 -5.74
N VAL A 57 -8.03 6.77 -6.31
CA VAL A 57 -7.36 7.88 -5.61
C VAL A 57 -8.39 8.85 -5.01
N THR A 58 -9.40 9.23 -5.79
CA THR A 58 -10.48 10.11 -5.32
C THR A 58 -11.28 9.50 -4.18
N ARG A 59 -11.60 8.20 -4.25
CA ARG A 59 -12.30 7.49 -3.17
C ARG A 59 -11.48 7.50 -1.89
N ILE A 60 -10.19 7.19 -1.97
CA ILE A 60 -9.27 7.15 -0.82
C ILE A 60 -9.26 8.50 -0.09
N PHE A 61 -9.08 9.62 -0.81
CA PHE A 61 -9.10 10.95 -0.18
C PHE A 61 -10.45 11.27 0.48
N ARG A 62 -11.56 10.97 -0.20
CA ARG A 62 -12.91 11.23 0.33
C ARG A 62 -13.25 10.41 1.58
N TYR A 63 -12.60 9.27 1.79
CA TYR A 63 -12.79 8.49 3.03
C TYR A 63 -12.07 9.14 4.21
N VAL A 64 -10.86 9.68 3.99
CA VAL A 64 -10.11 10.37 5.05
C VAL A 64 -10.72 11.72 5.40
N GLU A 65 -11.13 12.53 4.42
CA GLU A 65 -11.80 13.81 4.71
C GLU A 65 -13.06 13.62 5.55
N ARG A 66 -13.82 12.54 5.31
CA ARG A 66 -15.00 12.20 6.11
C ARG A 66 -14.66 11.64 7.49
N ALA A 67 -13.60 10.85 7.61
CA ALA A 67 -13.13 10.33 8.90
C ALA A 67 -12.55 11.44 9.79
N SER A 68 -12.01 12.52 9.21
CA SER A 68 -11.49 13.68 9.95
C SER A 68 -12.55 14.73 10.29
N ALA A 69 -13.73 14.68 9.66
CA ALA A 69 -14.80 15.66 9.84
C ALA A 69 -15.86 15.22 10.88
N GLY A 70 -15.59 14.13 11.62
CA GLY A 70 -16.46 13.56 12.66
C GLY A 70 -15.81 13.54 14.03
#